data_AF-A0A831PD47-F1
#
_entry.id   AF-A0A831PD47-F1
#
_cell.length_a   1.000
_cell.length_b   1.000
_cell.length_c   1.000
_cell.angle_alpha   90.00
_cell.angle_beta   90.00
_cell.angle_gamma   90.00
#
_symmetry.space_group_name_H-M   'P 1'
#
loop_
_entity.id
_entity.type
_entity.pdbx_description
1 polymer ?
#
loop_
_entity_poly.entity_id
_entity_poly.type
_entity_poly.pdbx_seq_one_letter_code
_entity_poly.pdbx_strand_id
1 'polypeptide(L)' 'MTGIRCSYDPMKNTSMDEGWMVTMTIRMRVRGVSTREEAISSASMRMEDAIRTHVDIPYSVDAKRITPFEEEPLFGRRWY' A
#
# COMPACT_ATOMS: atom_id res chain seq x y z
N MET A 1 -23.41 9.07 6.28
CA MET A 1 -22.15 8.95 5.54
C MET A 1 -21.03 9.46 6.42
N THR A 2 -20.32 8.55 7.10
CA THR A 2 -19.16 8.87 7.92
C THR A 2 -17.94 8.88 7.00
N GLY A 3 -17.59 10.07 6.48
CA GLY A 3 -16.33 10.26 5.76
C GLY A 3 -15.16 10.02 6.71
N ILE A 4 -14.32 9.03 6.40
CA ILE A 4 -13.08 8.81 7.13
C ILE A 4 -12.16 10.00 6.82
N ARG A 5 -12.01 10.89 7.79
CA ARG A 5 -11.12 12.04 7.72
C ARG A 5 -9.71 11.54 8.04
N CYS A 6 -8.93 11.17 7.03
CA CYS A 6 -7.51 10.92 7.21
C CYS A 6 -6.81 12.25 7.54
N SER A 7 -6.55 12.50 8.82
CA SER A 7 -5.67 13.59 9.26
C SER A 7 -4.23 13.14 9.07
N TYR A 8 -3.65 13.41 7.89
CA TYR A 8 -2.22 13.29 7.69
C TYR A 8 -1.54 14.52 8.31
N ASP A 9 -0.86 14.32 9.44
CA ASP A 9 -0.01 15.33 10.08
C ASP A 9 1.47 14.99 9.77
N PRO A 10 2.12 15.71 8.85
CA PRO A 10 3.48 15.42 8.42
C PRO A 10 4.55 15.69 9.50
N MET A 11 4.20 16.29 10.64
CA MET A 11 5.15 16.63 11.72
C MET A 11 5.13 15.66 12.90
N LYS A 12 4.20 14.70 12.93
CA LYS A 12 4.22 13.66 13.94
C LYS A 12 5.26 12.61 13.55
N ASN A 13 6.43 12.65 14.18
CA ASN A 13 7.40 11.54 14.22
C ASN A 13 6.69 10.33 14.86
N THR A 14 5.82 9.71 14.09
CA THR A 14 5.14 8.47 14.44
C THR A 14 6.24 7.44 14.21
N SER A 15 6.89 7.00 15.28
CA SER A 15 7.69 5.79 15.19
C SER A 15 6.78 4.74 14.56
N MET A 16 7.22 4.13 13.46
CA MET A 16 6.41 3.12 12.76
C MET A 16 6.02 1.96 13.71
N ASP A 17 6.71 1.86 14.85
CA ASP A 17 6.50 0.93 15.96
C ASP A 17 5.05 0.82 16.47
N GLU A 18 4.22 1.86 16.30
CA GLU A 18 2.79 1.79 16.62
C GLU A 18 1.94 2.29 15.44
N GLY A 19 1.50 1.36 14.58
CA GLY A 19 0.70 1.72 13.42
C GLY A 19 0.04 0.55 12.70
N TRP A 20 -0.67 0.85 11.62
CA TRP A 20 -1.16 -0.15 10.67
C TRP A 20 -0.43 0.06 9.35
N MET A 21 0.20 -0.99 8.86
CA MET A 21 0.69 -1.05 7.49
C MET A 21 -0.49 -1.45 6.61
N VAL A 22 -0.88 -0.56 5.70
CA VAL A 22 -1.99 -0.78 4.78
C VAL A 22 -1.44 -0.95 3.38
N THR A 23 -1.68 -2.12 2.78
CA THR A 23 -1.31 -2.44 1.41
C THR A 23 -2.56 -2.39 0.54
N MET A 24 -2.60 -1.44 -0.40
CA MET A 24 -3.63 -1.38 -1.43
C MET A 24 -3.09 -1.97 -2.73
N THR A 25 -3.72 -3.04 -3.21
CA THR A 25 -3.39 -3.66 -4.50
C THR A 25 -4.46 -3.30 -5.52
N ILE A 26 -4.04 -2.66 -6.60
CA ILE A 26 -4.92 -2.20 -7.67
C ILE A 26 -4.58 -2.98 -8.93
N ARG A 27 -5.59 -3.58 -9.57
CA ARG A 27 -5.43 -4.32 -10.83
C ARG A 27 -6.06 -3.53 -11.96
N MET A 28 -5.24 -3.05 -12.89
CA MET A 28 -5.69 -2.21 -14.00
C MET A 28 -5.41 -2.91 -15.32
N ARG A 29 -6.39 -2.86 -16.23
CA ARG A 29 -6.21 -3.34 -17.61
C ARG A 29 -5.81 -2.16 -18.49
N VAL A 30 -4.60 -2.25 -19.06
CA VAL A 30 -4.10 -1.29 -20.05
C VAL A 30 -4.24 -1.92 -21.44
N ARG A 31 -4.66 -1.13 -22.44
CA ARG A 31 -4.78 -1.56 -23.84
C ARG A 31 -3.92 -0.66 -24.73
N GLY A 32 -3.48 -1.18 -25.87
CA GLY A 32 -2.75 -0.39 -26.88
C GLY A 32 -1.30 -0.09 -26.50
N VAL A 33 -0.72 -0.84 -25.57
CA VAL A 33 0.69 -0.74 -25.18
C VAL A 33 1.45 -1.95 -25.69
N SER A 34 2.67 -1.73 -26.16
CA SER A 34 3.50 -2.74 -26.81
C SER A 34 4.65 -3.22 -25.92
N THR A 35 5.07 -2.39 -24.96
CA THR A 35 6.16 -2.68 -24.03
C THR A 35 5.68 -2.70 -22.57
N ARG A 36 6.50 -3.29 -21.71
CA ARG A 36 6.25 -3.33 -20.27
C ARG A 36 6.28 -1.92 -19.67
N GLU A 37 7.23 -1.11 -20.10
CA GLU A 37 7.44 0.26 -19.60
C GLU A 37 6.25 1.16 -19.98
N GLU A 38 5.75 1.04 -21.21
CA GLU A 38 4.52 1.73 -21.66
C GLU A 38 3.30 1.30 -20.83
N ALA A 39 3.19 0.00 -20.51
CA ALA A 39 2.11 -0.52 -19.70
C ALA A 39 2.14 0.06 -18.27
N ILE A 40 3.34 0.15 -17.67
CA ILE A 40 3.54 0.75 -16.34
C ILE A 40 3.16 2.24 -16.38
N SER A 41 3.72 3.01 -17.31
CA SER A 41 3.45 4.45 -17.43
C SER A 41 1.96 4.74 -17.63
N SER A 42 1.33 3.99 -18.53
CA SER A 42 -0.11 4.13 -18.81
C SER A 42 -0.99 3.75 -17.61
N ALA A 43 -0.61 2.70 -16.86
CA ALA A 43 -1.32 2.33 -15.64
C ALA A 43 -1.20 3.43 -14.58
N SER A 44 0.00 3.99 -14.37
CA SER A 44 0.25 5.08 -13.43
C SER A 44 -0.56 6.33 -13.76
N MET A 45 -0.53 6.77 -15.03
CA MET A 45 -1.33 7.92 -15.47
C MET A 45 -2.82 7.71 -15.24
N ARG A 46 -3.34 6.51 -15.54
CA ARG A 46 -4.76 6.19 -15.33
C ARG A 46 -5.11 6.15 -13.83
N MET A 47 -4.19 5.72 -12.98
CA MET A 47 -4.39 5.73 -11.53
C MET A 47 -4.44 7.16 -11.00
N GLU A 48 -3.50 8.02 -11.41
CA GLU A 48 -3.49 9.44 -11.02
C GLU A 48 -4.76 10.16 -11.45
N ASP A 49 -5.23 9.92 -12.68
CA ASP A 49 -6.46 10.51 -13.20
C ASP A 49 -7.69 10.05 -12.41
N ALA A 50 -7.78 8.76 -12.10
CA ALA A 50 -8.86 8.22 -11.29
C ALA A 50 -8.87 8.77 -9.85
N ILE A 51 -7.70 8.99 -9.24
CA ILE A 51 -7.59 9.67 -7.94
C ILE A 51 -8.10 11.11 -8.03
N ARG A 52 -7.71 11.86 -9.07
CA ARG A 52 -8.12 13.26 -9.27
C ARG A 52 -9.61 13.41 -9.56
N THR A 53 -10.17 12.47 -10.31
CA THR A 53 -11.58 12.51 -10.72
C THR A 53 -12.52 11.83 -9.71
N HIS A 54 -11.97 11.31 -8.61
CA HIS A 54 -12.71 10.56 -7.59
C HIS A 54 -13.51 9.38 -8.19
N VAL A 55 -12.96 8.75 -9.22
CA VAL A 55 -13.57 7.58 -9.86
C VAL A 55 -13.21 6.33 -9.06
N ASP A 56 -14.20 5.49 -8.78
CA ASP A 56 -14.00 4.22 -8.10
C ASP A 56 -13.17 3.25 -8.97
N ILE A 57 -12.03 2.81 -8.42
CA ILE A 57 -11.18 1.78 -9.02
C ILE A 57 -11.30 0.52 -8.17
N PRO A 58 -11.46 -0.68 -8.76
CA PRO A 58 -11.39 -1.91 -7.99
C PRO A 58 -10.00 -2.09 -7.36
N TYR A 59 -9.98 -2.21 -6.04
CA TYR A 59 -8.78 -2.47 -5.25
C TYR A 59 -9.05 -3.55 -4.21
N SER A 60 -8.01 -4.28 -3.83
CA SER A 60 -8.01 -5.13 -2.63
C SER A 60 -7.13 -4.48 -1.58
N VAL A 61 -7.62 -4.42 -0.34
CA VAL A 61 -6.88 -3.87 0.79
C VAL A 61 -6.50 -4.99 1.73
N ASP A 62 -5.25 -4.97 2.16
CA ASP A 62 -4.76 -5.74 3.30
C ASP A 62 -4.20 -4.77 4.34
N ALA A 63 -4.44 -5.04 5.62
CA ALA A 63 -3.96 -4.21 6.71
C ALA A 63 -3.34 -5.10 7.79
N LYS A 64 -2.04 -4.90 8.06
CA LYS A 64 -1.29 -5.59 9.11
C LYS A 64 -0.94 -4.59 10.21
N ARG A 65 -1.15 -4.96 11.48
CA ARG A 65 -0.59 -4.16 12.60
C ARG A 65 0.93 -4.17 12.50
N ILE A 66 1.53 -3.00 12.61
CA ILE A 66 2.96 -2.88 12.82
C ILE A 66 3.19 -3.23 14.29
N THR A 67 3.79 -4.38 14.52
CA THR A 67 4.23 -4.83 15.84
C THR A 67 5.72 -4.58 15.93
N PRO A 68 6.23 -3.99 17.02
CA PRO A 68 7.67 -3.74 17.22
C PRO A 68 8.48 -5.02 17.51
N PHE A 69 7.99 -6.19 17.10
CA PHE A 69 8.59 -7.50 17.35
C PHE A 69 8.68 -8.32 16.07
N GLU A 70 9.71 -8.02 15.28
CA GLU A 70 10.41 -9.01 14.44
C GLU A 70 11.91 -8.97 14.79
N GLU A 71 12.27 -8.90 16.09
CA GLU A 71 13.44 -9.67 16.55
C GLU A 71 12.97 -11.13 16.62
N GLU A 72 12.90 -11.78 15.45
CA GLU A 72 12.84 -13.22 15.37
C GLU A 72 14.04 -13.74 16.19
N PRO A 73 13.86 -14.48 17.30
CA PRO A 73 15.00 -15.06 17.95
C PRO A 73 15.53 -16.09 16.95
N LEU A 74 16.73 -15.84 16.43
CA LEU A 74 17.54 -16.83 15.74
C LEU A 74 17.81 -17.96 16.75
N PHE A 75 16.83 -18.84 16.96
CA PHE A 75 16.97 -19.97 17.87
C PHE A 75 17.93 -20.99 17.25
N GLY A 76 19.21 -20.67 17.36
CA GLY A 76 20.28 -21.63 17.51
C GLY A 76 20.13 -22.36 18.84
N ARG A 77 19.22 -23.34 18.89
CA ARG A 77 19.36 -24.48 19.80
C ARG A 77 19.00 -25.76 19.06
N ARG A 78 20.05 -26.45 18.56
CA ARG A 78 19.97 -27.89 18.36
C ARG A 78 19.91 -28.53 19.74
N TRP A 79 18.87 -29.32 19.98
CA TRP A 79 18.80 -30.22 21.12
C TRP A 79 19.81 -31.35 20.90
N TYR A 80 20.81 -31.44 21.78
CA TYR A 80 21.57 -32.65 22.09
C TYR A 80 21.76 -32.71 23.60
#